data_AF-A0A8H6HP29-F1
#
_entry.id   AF-A0A8H6HP29-F1
#
_cell.length_a   1.000
_cell.length_b   1.000
_cell.length_c   1.000
_cell.angle_alpha   90.00
_cell.angle_beta   90.00
_cell.angle_gamma   90.00
#
_symmetry.space_group_name_H-M   'P 1'
#
loop_
_entity.id
_entity.type
_entity.pdbx_description
1 polymer ?
#
loop_
_entity_poly.entity_id
_entity_poly.type
_entity_poly.pdbx_seq_one_letter_code
_entity_poly.pdbx_strand_id
1 'polypeptide(L)'
;LGTILGCAIKEQVKKEDRKPGRERAYAILISEAAFLIWKIRCEWRIEHEQEEEKAHTAVEIENRWRAMMDALINFDYLSTNTERYGSKATEKTLVEATWGNLLEEHSKKIKIRSRARV
;
A
#
# COMPACT_ATOMS: atom_id res chain seq x y z
N LEU A 1 -4.49 8.34 17.28
CA LEU A 1 -3.57 7.27 17.72
C LEU A 1 -4.26 5.90 17.76
N GLY A 2 -5.40 5.75 18.45
CA GLY A 2 -6.10 4.45 18.56
C GLY A 2 -6.36 3.76 17.21
N THR A 3 -6.75 4.51 16.18
CA THR A 3 -6.94 3.98 14.81
C THR A 3 -5.67 3.39 14.21
N ILE A 4 -4.51 4.04 14.39
CA ILE A 4 -3.24 3.57 13.83
C ILE A 4 -2.77 2.32 14.57
N LEU A 5 -2.86 2.33 15.90
CA LEU A 5 -2.46 1.19 16.73
C LEU A 5 -3.40 -0.01 16.58
N GLY A 6 -4.67 0.25 16.27
CA GLY A 6 -5.72 -0.75 16.13
C GLY A 6 -6.06 -1.16 14.70
N CYS A 7 -5.41 -0.60 13.67
CA CYS A 7 -5.85 -0.82 12.28
C CYS A 7 -5.75 -2.28 11.82
N ALA A 8 -4.85 -3.05 12.44
CA ALA A 8 -4.67 -4.48 12.17
C ALA A 8 -5.52 -5.38 13.10
N ILE A 9 -6.24 -4.80 14.07
CA ILE A 9 -7.10 -5.56 14.98
C ILE A 9 -8.38 -5.92 14.24
N LYS A 10 -8.66 -7.22 14.22
CA LYS A 10 -9.86 -7.77 13.60
C LYS A 10 -11.04 -7.56 14.55
N GLU A 11 -12.04 -6.79 14.13
CA GLU A 11 -13.31 -6.71 14.84
C GLU A 11 -13.94 -8.11 14.94
N GLN A 12 -14.63 -8.38 16.06
CA GLN A 12 -15.37 -9.62 16.28
C GLN A 12 -16.70 -9.59 15.52
N VAL A 13 -16.63 -9.37 14.20
CA VAL A 13 -17.78 -9.46 13.32
C VAL A 13 -18.16 -10.93 13.15
N LYS A 14 -19.46 -11.23 13.03
CA LYS A 14 -19.93 -12.56 12.64
C LYS A 14 -19.22 -13.01 11.37
N LYS A 15 -18.83 -14.29 11.31
CA LYS A 15 -18.01 -14.85 10.22
C LYS A 15 -18.61 -14.62 8.83
N GLU A 16 -19.94 -14.57 8.73
CA GLU A 16 -20.70 -14.35 7.49
C GLU A 16 -20.60 -12.93 6.93
N ASP A 17 -20.43 -11.92 7.78
CA ASP A 17 -20.36 -10.51 7.36
C ASP A 17 -18.92 -10.04 7.11
N ARG A 18 -17.95 -10.94 7.30
CA ARG A 18 -16.53 -10.63 7.24
C ARG A 18 -16.09 -10.30 5.81
N LYS A 19 -15.37 -9.19 5.64
CA LYS A 19 -14.82 -8.76 4.34
C LYS A 19 -13.29 -8.68 4.44
N PRO A 20 -12.59 -9.84 4.40
CA PRO A 20 -11.16 -9.90 4.72
C PRO A 20 -10.29 -9.04 3.80
N GLY A 21 -10.64 -8.91 2.52
CA GLY A 21 -9.94 -7.99 1.60
C GLY A 21 -10.08 -6.53 2.01
N ARG A 22 -11.28 -6.10 2.40
CA ARG A 22 -11.54 -4.71 2.85
C ARG A 22 -10.87 -4.40 4.19
N GLU A 23 -10.95 -5.33 5.15
CA GLU A 23 -10.25 -5.23 6.44
C GLU A 23 -8.74 -5.08 6.22
N ARG A 24 -8.17 -5.90 5.33
CA ARG A 24 -6.75 -5.85 4.99
C ARG A 24 -6.37 -4.55 4.28
N ALA A 25 -7.17 -4.09 3.32
CA ALA A 25 -6.94 -2.83 2.63
C ALA A 25 -6.95 -1.64 3.59
N TYR A 26 -7.90 -1.62 4.52
CA TYR A 26 -7.98 -0.62 5.57
C TYR A 26 -6.72 -0.62 6.44
N ALA A 27 -6.31 -1.79 6.93
CA ALA A 27 -5.12 -1.93 7.77
C ALA A 27 -3.88 -1.36 7.08
N ILE A 28 -3.66 -1.72 5.80
CA ILE A 28 -2.54 -1.25 4.99
C ILE A 28 -2.61 0.27 4.78
N LEU A 29 -3.75 0.80 4.35
CA LEU A 29 -3.90 2.23 4.09
C LEU A 29 -3.58 3.08 5.32
N ILE A 30 -4.09 2.68 6.50
CA ILE A 30 -3.85 3.41 7.73
C ILE A 30 -2.38 3.31 8.17
N SER A 31 -1.77 2.13 8.12
CA SER A 31 -0.38 1.96 8.55
C SER A 31 0.60 2.69 7.63
N GLU A 32 0.41 2.59 6.32
CA GLU A 32 1.30 3.20 5.32
C GLU A 32 1.15 4.72 5.30
N ALA A 33 -0.07 5.25 5.46
CA ALA A 33 -0.27 6.69 5.59
C ALA A 33 0.42 7.23 6.84
N ALA A 34 0.29 6.55 7.98
CA ALA A 34 0.96 6.93 9.21
C ALA A 34 2.48 6.90 9.07
N PHE A 35 3.02 5.87 8.42
CA PHE A 35 4.44 5.74 8.14
C PHE A 35 4.95 6.87 7.24
N LEU A 36 4.25 7.17 6.14
CA LEU A 36 4.63 8.25 5.22
C LEU A 36 4.61 9.61 5.91
N ILE A 37 3.57 9.91 6.70
CA ILE A 37 3.48 11.15 7.50
C ILE A 37 4.65 11.25 8.47
N TRP A 38 4.96 10.16 9.19
CA TRP A 38 6.09 10.12 10.11
C TRP A 38 7.41 10.38 9.38
N LYS A 39 7.61 9.73 8.23
CA LYS A 39 8.83 9.87 7.42
C LYS A 39 9.01 11.31 6.93
N ILE A 40 7.98 11.89 6.30
CA ILE A 40 7.98 13.30 5.84
C ILE A 40 8.30 14.25 7.00
N ARG A 41 7.71 14.03 8.18
CA ARG A 41 7.98 14.87 9.35
C ARG A 41 9.44 14.76 9.82
N CYS A 42 10.02 13.56 9.77
CA CYS A 42 11.41 13.35 10.14
C CYS A 42 12.37 14.00 9.13
N GLU A 43 12.13 13.86 7.83
CA GLU A 43 12.91 14.55 6.78
C GLU A 43 12.88 16.07 6.99
N TRP A 44 11.68 16.66 7.12
CA TRP A 44 11.56 18.10 7.33
C TRP A 44 12.23 18.58 8.63
N ARG A 45 12.06 17.86 9.74
CA ARG A 45 12.54 18.32 11.04
C ARG A 45 14.01 18.03 11.30
N ILE A 46 14.53 16.91 10.80
CA ILE A 46 15.88 16.42 11.13
C ILE A 46 16.85 16.71 9.98
N GLU A 47 16.46 16.44 8.73
CA GLU A 47 17.34 16.60 7.57
C GLU A 47 17.34 18.02 7.02
N HIS A 48 16.21 18.73 7.16
CA HIS A 48 16.05 20.10 6.64
C HIS A 48 16.01 21.16 7.74
N GLU A 49 16.24 20.79 9.00
CA GLU A 49 16.27 21.70 10.16
C GLU A 49 15.07 22.65 10.24
N GLN A 50 13.90 22.22 9.72
CA GLN A 50 12.67 23.01 9.64
C GLN A 50 12.74 24.25 8.74
N GLU A 51 13.68 24.29 7.79
CA GLU A 51 13.74 25.34 6.77
C GLU A 51 12.50 25.31 5.88
N GLU A 52 11.81 26.45 5.77
CA GLU A 52 10.54 26.58 5.04
C GLU A 52 10.72 26.41 3.52
N GLU A 53 11.86 26.85 2.98
CA GLU A 53 12.21 26.69 1.56
C GLU A 53 12.41 25.22 1.15
N LYS A 54 12.72 24.35 2.12
CA LYS A 54 12.91 22.90 1.93
C LYS A 54 11.67 22.10 2.34
N ALA A 55 10.54 22.75 2.58
CA ALA A 55 9.30 22.06 2.87
C ALA A 55 8.82 21.24 1.65
N HIS A 56 8.38 20.02 1.90
CA HIS A 56 7.86 19.15 0.85
C HIS A 56 6.61 19.76 0.20
N THR A 57 6.56 19.70 -1.13
CA THR A 57 5.39 20.18 -1.88
C THR A 57 4.27 19.14 -1.87
N ALA A 58 3.02 19.58 -2.04
CA ALA A 58 1.88 18.67 -2.14
C ALA A 58 2.05 17.63 -3.28
N VAL A 59 2.60 18.07 -4.42
CA VAL A 59 2.87 17.20 -5.58
C VAL A 59 3.91 16.14 -5.25
N GLU A 60 4.97 16.51 -4.53
CA GLU A 60 5.98 15.56 -4.08
C GLU A 60 5.39 14.51 -3.13
N ILE A 61 4.60 14.94 -2.15
CA ILE A 61 3.94 14.05 -1.18
C ILE A 61 3.00 13.09 -1.90
N GLU A 62 2.21 13.59 -2.85
CA GLU A 62 1.30 12.78 -3.66
C GLU A 62 2.06 11.74 -4.49
N ASN A 63 3.15 12.14 -5.14
CA ASN A 63 3.99 11.23 -5.93
C ASN A 63 4.63 10.14 -5.06
N ARG A 64 5.10 10.50 -3.86
CA ARG A 64 5.64 9.54 -2.87
C ARG A 64 4.58 8.55 -2.41
N TRP A 65 3.36 9.02 -2.12
CA TRP A 65 2.23 8.16 -1.78
C TRP A 65 1.89 7.20 -2.92
N ARG A 66 1.77 7.70 -4.16
CA ARG A 66 1.50 6.86 -5.34
C ARG A 66 2.58 5.81 -5.55
N ALA A 67 3.85 6.18 -5.43
CA ALA A 67 4.97 5.26 -5.57
C ALA A 67 4.97 4.16 -4.50
N MET A 68 4.66 4.52 -3.24
CA MET A 68 4.52 3.56 -2.14
C MET A 68 3.37 2.57 -2.40
N MET A 69 2.20 3.07 -2.79
CA MET A 69 1.04 2.22 -3.10
C MET A 69 1.30 1.30 -4.30
N ASP A 70 1.92 1.79 -5.37
CA ASP A 70 2.31 0.97 -6.52
C ASP A 70 3.31 -0.13 -6.12
N ALA A 71 4.27 0.17 -5.25
CA ALA A 71 5.23 -0.82 -4.75
C ALA A 71 4.54 -1.93 -3.93
N LEU A 72 3.60 -1.56 -3.05
CA LEU A 72 2.83 -2.50 -2.24
C LEU A 72 1.93 -3.40 -3.09
N ILE A 73 1.19 -2.82 -4.05
CA ILE A 73 0.33 -3.59 -4.96
C ILE A 73 1.17 -4.58 -5.77
N ASN A 74 2.33 -4.15 -6.28
CA ASN A 74 3.23 -5.02 -7.02
C ASN A 74 3.78 -6.14 -6.13
N PHE A 75 4.20 -5.83 -4.91
CA PHE A 75 4.70 -6.83 -3.96
C PHE A 75 3.65 -7.88 -3.62
N ASP A 76 2.42 -7.45 -3.33
CA ASP A 76 1.29 -8.34 -3.07
C ASP A 76 0.97 -9.24 -4.26
N TYR A 77 0.95 -8.66 -5.47
CA TYR A 77 0.72 -9.42 -6.70
C TYR A 77 1.80 -10.48 -6.91
N LEU A 78 3.08 -10.12 -6.77
CA LEU A 78 4.19 -11.07 -6.89
C LEU A 78 4.13 -12.18 -5.82
N SER A 79 3.64 -11.84 -4.62
CA SER A 79 3.48 -12.78 -3.51
C SER A 79 2.37 -13.81 -3.75
N THR A 80 1.53 -13.65 -4.78
CA THR A 80 0.53 -14.66 -5.20
C THR A 80 1.12 -15.81 -6.02
N ASN A 81 2.39 -15.72 -6.43
CA ASN A 81 3.01 -16.74 -7.27
C ASN A 81 3.21 -18.06 -6.49
N THR A 82 2.32 -19.03 -6.73
CA THR A 82 2.35 -20.36 -6.09
C THR A 82 3.49 -21.23 -6.57
N GLU A 83 4.00 -21.03 -7.78
CA GLU A 83 5.17 -21.75 -8.29
C GLU A 83 6.43 -21.37 -7.49
N ARG A 84 6.59 -20.08 -7.19
CA ARG A 84 7.75 -19.56 -6.46
C ARG A 84 7.63 -19.74 -4.95
N TYR A 85 6.44 -19.54 -4.38
CA TYR A 85 6.24 -19.46 -2.93
C TYR A 85 5.44 -20.63 -2.33
N GLY A 86 4.92 -21.54 -3.15
CA GLY A 86 4.20 -22.73 -2.71
C GLY A 86 3.07 -22.40 -1.74
N SER A 87 3.04 -23.08 -0.58
CA SER A 87 2.05 -22.88 0.48
C SER A 87 2.17 -21.53 1.21
N LYS A 88 3.26 -20.79 1.01
CA LYS A 88 3.45 -19.43 1.57
C LYS A 88 2.94 -18.34 0.63
N ALA A 89 2.50 -18.69 -0.58
CA ALA A 89 1.92 -17.73 -1.50
C ALA A 89 0.66 -17.12 -0.88
N THR A 90 0.48 -15.82 -1.09
CA THR A 90 -0.75 -15.15 -0.68
C THR A 90 -1.88 -15.58 -1.62
N GLU A 91 -3.05 -15.85 -1.06
CA GLU A 91 -4.22 -16.24 -1.86
C GLU A 91 -4.58 -15.14 -2.85
N LYS A 92 -4.65 -15.48 -4.15
CA LYS A 92 -4.89 -14.51 -5.21
C LYS A 92 -6.23 -13.78 -5.06
N THR A 93 -7.27 -14.52 -4.69
CA THR A 93 -8.62 -13.98 -4.43
C THR A 93 -8.60 -12.96 -3.28
N LEU A 94 -7.76 -13.15 -2.26
CA LEU A 94 -7.60 -12.19 -1.16
C LEU A 94 -6.92 -10.91 -1.64
N VAL A 95 -5.89 -11.01 -2.49
CA VAL A 95 -5.20 -9.86 -3.09
C VAL A 95 -6.14 -9.09 -4.01
N GLU A 96 -6.91 -9.79 -4.85
CA GLU A 96 -7.96 -9.20 -5.69
C GLU A 96 -9.05 -8.51 -4.85
N ALA A 97 -9.50 -9.14 -3.77
CA ALA A 97 -10.47 -8.54 -2.84
C ALA A 97 -9.89 -7.36 -2.04
N THR A 98 -8.57 -7.30 -1.85
CA THR A 98 -7.90 -6.17 -1.16
C THR A 98 -7.83 -4.96 -2.08
N TRP A 99 -7.35 -5.13 -3.30
CA TRP A 99 -7.01 -4.01 -4.18
C TRP A 99 -8.11 -3.67 -5.20
N GLY A 100 -8.97 -4.64 -5.53
CA GLY A 100 -10.05 -4.47 -6.49
C GLY A 100 -9.56 -3.85 -7.80
N ASN A 101 -10.23 -2.76 -8.21
CA ASN A 101 -9.94 -2.04 -9.46
C ASN A 101 -8.51 -1.47 -9.54
N LEU A 102 -7.86 -1.20 -8.40
CA LEU A 102 -6.47 -0.69 -8.38
C LEU A 102 -5.49 -1.72 -8.95
N LEU A 103 -5.76 -3.02 -8.73
CA LEU A 103 -4.92 -4.09 -9.27
C LEU A 103 -5.02 -4.15 -10.81
N GLU A 104 -6.21 -3.92 -11.36
CA GLU A 104 -6.40 -3.87 -12.82
C GLU A 104 -5.63 -2.72 -13.46
N GLU A 105 -5.70 -1.52 -12.88
CA GLU A 105 -4.95 -0.36 -13.35
C GLU A 105 -3.45 -0.62 -13.28
N HIS A 106 -2.96 -1.19 -12.17
CA HIS A 106 -1.57 -1.52 -11.98
C HIS A 106 -1.09 -2.57 -13.01
N SER A 107 -1.88 -3.62 -13.25
CA SER A 107 -1.57 -4.65 -14.25
C SER A 107 -1.46 -4.09 -15.68
N LYS A 108 -2.32 -3.11 -16.02
CA LYS A 108 -2.27 -2.38 -17.29
C LYS A 108 -0.96 -1.59 -17.40
N LYS A 109 -0.56 -0.88 -16.34
CA LYS A 109 0.73 -0.14 -16.29
C LYS A 109 1.94 -1.06 -16.50
N ILE A 110 1.96 -2.23 -15.87
CA ILE A 110 3.05 -3.21 -16.07
C ILE A 110 3.12 -3.65 -17.53
N LYS A 111 1.98 -4.01 -18.15
CA LYS A 111 1.92 -4.45 -19.56
C LYS A 111 2.37 -3.35 -20.54
N ILE A 112 2.05 -2.08 -20.26
CA ILE A 112 2.51 -0.95 -21.07
C ILE A 112 4.03 -0.78 -20.94
N ARG A 113 4.57 -0.83 -19.71
CA ARG A 113 6.01 -0.73 -19.44
C ARG A 113 6.84 -1.88 -20.00
N SER A 114 6.26 -3.08 -20.15
CA SER A 114 6.94 -4.21 -20.81
C SER A 114 6.94 -4.07 -22.33
N ARG A 115 5.91 -3.47 -22.91
CA ARG A 115 5.81 -3.20 -24.36
C ARG A 115 6.68 -2.05 -24.83
N ALA A 116 6.89 -1.02 -24.00
CA ALA A 116 7.76 0.11 -24.31
C ALA A 116 9.27 -0.22 -24.23
N ARG A 117 9.63 -1.45 -23.84
CA ARG A 117 11.01 -1.94 -23.71
C ARG A 117 11.44 -2.87 -24.87
N VAL A 118 10.57 -3.05 -25.86
CA VAL A 118 10.80 -3.78 -27.12
C VAL A 118 10.88 -2.76 -28.25
#